data_AF-A0A816AY97-F1
#
_entry.id   AF-A0A816AY97-F1
#
_cell.length_a   1.000
_cell.length_b   1.000
_cell.length_c   1.000
_cell.angle_alpha   90.00
_cell.angle_beta   90.00
_cell.angle_gamma   90.00
#
_symmetry.space_group_name_H-M   'P 1'
#
loop_
_entity.id
_entity.type
_entity.pdbx_description
1 polymer ?
#
loop_
_entity_poly.entity_id
_entity_poly.type
_entity_poly.pdbx_seq_one_letter_code
_entity_poly.pdbx_strand_id
1 'polypeptide(L)'
;MFHLTKLTLALVVFNRRSFVDGKKLINDIPKQMLHLNRFIFNIITEGVTLFEEFIPSSEVLCRALVERGYDFDCYTDYNPLSRGLCHIYSLPFTVDCMHIHSHRFPGGLFRTVRYLNVQDFVYPFEHEFFL
;
A
#
# COMPACT_ATOMS: atom_id res chain seq x y z
N MET A 1 21.27 20.84 -7.10
CA MET A 1 21.01 19.82 -6.06
C MET A 1 19.62 19.26 -6.35
N PHE A 2 19.49 17.98 -6.66
CA PHE A 2 18.19 17.40 -7.00
C PHE A 2 17.52 16.87 -5.74
N HIS A 3 16.28 17.28 -5.51
CA HIS A 3 15.47 16.80 -4.39
C HIS A 3 14.47 15.77 -4.91
N LEU A 4 14.35 14.63 -4.22
CA LEU A 4 13.38 13.61 -4.56
C LEU A 4 11.97 14.09 -4.21
N THR A 5 11.13 14.32 -5.21
CA THR A 5 9.75 14.79 -5.04
C THR A 5 8.72 13.69 -5.23
N LYS A 6 9.04 12.66 -6.04
CA LYS A 6 8.21 11.48 -6.29
C LYS A 6 8.95 10.20 -5.95
N LEU A 7 8.31 9.26 -5.24
CA LEU A 7 8.84 7.93 -4.95
C LEU A 7 7.77 6.85 -5.09
N THR A 8 8.00 5.89 -5.98
CA THR A 8 7.24 4.64 -6.01
C THR A 8 8.12 3.54 -5.44
N LEU A 9 7.65 2.87 -4.39
CA LEU A 9 8.34 1.77 -3.74
C LEU A 9 7.43 0.55 -3.69
N ALA A 10 7.82 -0.51 -4.38
CA ALA A 10 7.18 -1.82 -4.29
C ALA A 10 8.20 -2.82 -3.71
N LEU A 11 7.85 -3.48 -2.62
CA LEU A 11 8.76 -4.33 -1.86
C LEU A 11 8.04 -5.56 -1.32
N VAL A 12 8.71 -6.71 -1.39
CA VAL A 12 8.33 -7.90 -0.62
C VAL A 12 9.46 -8.21 0.36
N VAL A 13 9.13 -8.35 1.64
CA VAL A 13 10.09 -8.60 2.72
C VAL A 13 9.74 -9.91 3.40
N PHE A 14 10.75 -10.73 3.69
CA PHE A 14 10.57 -12.05 4.29
C PHE A 14 11.20 -12.12 5.69
N ASN A 15 10.71 -13.04 6.53
CA ASN A 15 11.32 -13.48 7.79
C ASN A 15 11.62 -12.34 8.76
N ARG A 16 10.63 -11.47 8.98
CA ARG A 16 10.74 -10.37 9.94
C ARG A 16 10.13 -10.72 11.29
N ARG A 17 10.63 -10.05 12.32
CA ARG A 17 10.03 -10.07 13.67
C ARG A 17 8.80 -9.16 13.81
N SER A 18 8.56 -8.29 12.83
CA SER A 18 7.44 -7.35 12.81
C SER A 18 7.06 -6.96 11.39
N PHE A 19 5.81 -6.55 11.20
CA PHE A 19 5.35 -5.99 9.93
C PHE A 19 6.08 -4.70 9.61
N VAL A 20 6.40 -4.49 8.32
CA VAL A 20 6.72 -3.15 7.84
C VAL A 20 5.39 -2.44 7.60
N ASP A 21 4.81 -1.93 8.69
CA ASP A 21 3.54 -1.24 8.66
C ASP A 21 3.66 0.20 8.15
N GLY A 22 2.51 0.81 7.90
CA GLY A 22 2.47 2.20 7.47
C GLY A 22 2.95 3.17 8.56
N LYS A 23 2.93 2.78 9.84
CA LYS A 23 3.30 3.67 10.95
C LYS A 23 4.78 4.03 10.88
N LYS A 24 5.64 3.05 10.57
CA LYS A 24 7.07 3.32 10.38
C LYS A 24 7.32 4.24 9.19
N LEU A 25 6.70 3.93 8.05
CA LEU A 25 6.80 4.74 6.83
C LEU A 25 6.34 6.20 7.06
N ILE A 26 5.18 6.36 7.69
CA ILE A 26 4.59 7.67 8.02
C ILE A 26 5.52 8.49 8.90
N ASN A 27 6.26 7.86 9.83
CA ASN A 27 7.18 8.59 10.70
C ASN A 27 8.51 8.93 10.03
N ASP A 28 8.96 8.10 9.09
CA ASP A 28 10.26 8.25 8.44
C ASP A 28 10.21 9.20 7.23
N ILE A 29 9.14 9.17 6.42
CA ILE A 29 8.99 10.04 5.23
C ILE A 29 9.20 11.52 5.57
N PRO A 30 8.49 12.13 6.53
CA PRO A 30 8.58 13.57 6.73
C PRO A 30 9.92 13.98 7.35
N LYS A 31 10.64 13.05 8.00
CA LYS A 31 11.94 13.32 8.62
C LYS A 31 13.09 13.25 7.62
N GLN A 32 13.03 12.29 6.69
CA GLN A 32 14.14 11.98 5.79
C GLN A 32 13.91 12.47 4.36
N MET A 33 12.66 12.69 3.97
CA MET A 33 12.26 13.01 2.61
C MET A 33 11.38 14.27 2.60
N LEU A 34 11.92 15.37 3.13
CA LEU A 34 11.22 16.66 3.33
C LEU A 34 10.57 17.24 2.06
N HIS A 35 11.07 16.89 0.88
CA HIS A 35 10.56 17.37 -0.41
C HIS A 35 9.65 16.36 -1.11
N LEU A 36 9.44 15.18 -0.52
CA LEU A 36 8.58 14.14 -1.08
C LEU A 36 7.11 14.56 -0.90
N ASN A 37 6.48 14.88 -2.01
CA ASN A 37 5.07 15.29 -2.05
C ASN A 37 4.18 14.28 -2.77
N ARG A 38 4.76 13.35 -3.54
CA ARG A 38 4.04 12.24 -4.16
C ARG A 38 4.72 10.92 -3.87
N PHE A 39 3.99 9.95 -3.35
CA PHE A 39 4.53 8.61 -3.17
C PHE A 39 3.48 7.52 -3.28
N ILE A 40 3.95 6.33 -3.67
CA ILE A 40 3.17 5.09 -3.73
C ILE A 40 4.02 4.02 -3.07
N PHE A 41 3.58 3.51 -1.94
CA PHE A 41 4.23 2.43 -1.22
C PHE A 41 3.35 1.20 -1.27
N ASN A 42 3.90 0.12 -1.82
CA ASN A 42 3.30 -1.19 -1.81
C ASN A 42 4.26 -2.18 -1.14
N ILE A 43 4.02 -2.46 0.14
CA ILE A 43 4.91 -3.30 0.94
C ILE A 43 4.17 -4.55 1.37
N ILE A 44 4.72 -5.70 1.00
CA ILE A 44 4.27 -7.01 1.44
C ILE A 44 5.30 -7.54 2.42
N THR A 45 4.87 -8.01 3.58
CA THR A 45 5.72 -8.71 4.55
C THR A 45 5.21 -10.14 4.69
N GLU A 46 6.10 -11.12 4.55
CA GLU A 46 5.79 -12.55 4.65
C GLU A 46 6.68 -13.23 5.69
N GLY A 47 6.19 -14.31 6.30
CA GLY A 47 6.93 -15.05 7.32
C GLY A 47 7.15 -14.25 8.60
N VAL A 48 6.17 -13.45 9.02
CA VAL A 48 6.25 -12.70 10.28
C VAL A 48 6.02 -13.62 11.47
N THR A 49 7.01 -13.72 12.34
CA THR A 49 6.89 -14.40 13.63
C THR A 49 6.20 -13.44 14.60
N LEU A 50 4.87 -13.54 14.70
CA LEU A 50 4.03 -12.60 15.44
C LEU A 50 4.30 -12.64 16.95
N PHE A 51 4.67 -11.48 17.52
CA PHE A 51 4.69 -11.21 18.97
C PHE A 51 4.03 -9.87 19.34
N GLU A 52 3.40 -9.18 18.39
CA GLU A 52 2.89 -7.81 18.61
C GLU A 52 1.40 -7.79 18.94
N GLU A 53 1.05 -7.14 20.06
CA GLU A 53 -0.32 -6.97 20.54
C GLU A 53 -1.12 -5.87 19.80
N PHE A 54 -0.46 -5.04 18.97
CA PHE A 54 -1.14 -3.92 18.30
C PHE A 54 -0.59 -3.62 16.91
N ILE A 55 -1.36 -4.03 15.89
CA ILE A 55 -1.09 -3.69 14.50
C ILE A 55 -2.14 -2.64 14.06
N PRO A 56 -1.74 -1.45 13.58
CA PRO A 56 -2.68 -0.37 13.29
C PRO A 56 -3.58 -0.70 12.07
N SER A 57 -4.87 -0.41 12.21
CA SER A 57 -5.82 -0.47 11.08
C SER A 57 -5.51 0.60 10.04
N SER A 58 -6.06 0.43 8.84
CA SER A 58 -5.91 1.41 7.76
C SER A 58 -6.46 2.77 8.17
N GLU A 59 -7.59 2.83 8.89
CA GLU A 59 -8.17 4.12 9.32
C GLU A 59 -7.24 4.90 10.25
N VAL A 60 -6.53 4.20 11.15
CA VAL A 60 -5.55 4.83 12.06
C VAL A 60 -4.39 5.43 11.29
N LEU A 61 -3.87 4.70 10.29
CA LEU A 61 -2.76 5.16 9.46
C LEU A 61 -3.16 6.34 8.56
N CYS A 62 -4.34 6.25 7.94
CA CYS A 62 -4.85 7.28 7.06
C CYS A 62 -5.12 8.57 7.84
N ARG A 63 -5.72 8.48 9.04
CA ARG A 63 -5.92 9.64 9.92
C ARG A 63 -4.61 10.33 10.25
N ALA A 64 -3.57 9.58 10.61
CA ALA A 64 -2.26 10.13 10.95
C ALA A 64 -1.57 10.85 9.77
N LEU A 65 -1.87 10.45 8.53
CA LEU A 65 -1.41 11.14 7.32
C LEU A 65 -2.23 12.40 7.06
N VAL A 66 -3.56 12.30 7.08
CA VAL A 66 -4.45 13.45 6.84
C VAL A 66 -4.21 14.58 7.85
N GLU A 67 -4.03 14.25 9.13
CA GLU A 67 -3.69 15.23 10.19
C GLU A 67 -2.38 15.99 9.92
N ARG A 68 -1.50 15.47 9.05
CA ARG A 68 -0.24 16.10 8.66
C ARG A 68 -0.35 16.94 7.39
N GLY A 69 -1.57 17.21 6.89
CA GLY A 69 -1.82 18.10 5.73
C GLY A 69 -1.58 17.43 4.38
N TYR A 70 -1.63 16.11 4.38
CA TYR A 70 -1.26 15.24 3.28
C TYR A 70 -2.58 14.64 2.72
N ASP A 71 -2.81 14.72 1.40
CA ASP A 71 -3.95 14.08 0.72
C ASP A 71 -3.61 12.66 0.26
N PHE A 72 -3.99 11.66 1.06
CA PHE A 72 -3.56 10.26 0.91
C PHE A 72 -4.67 9.31 1.27
N ASP A 73 -4.54 8.10 0.76
CA ASP A 73 -5.31 6.96 1.16
C ASP A 73 -4.38 5.75 1.36
N CYS A 74 -4.85 4.81 2.16
CA CYS A 74 -4.02 3.74 2.69
C CYS A 74 -4.85 2.50 2.97
N TYR A 75 -4.22 1.36 2.76
CA TYR A 75 -4.82 0.06 2.94
C TYR A 75 -3.85 -0.89 3.62
N THR A 76 -4.33 -1.60 4.63
CA THR A 76 -3.57 -2.62 5.33
C THR A 76 -4.35 -3.92 5.44
N ASP A 77 -3.68 -5.03 5.18
CA ASP A 77 -4.16 -6.37 5.45
C ASP A 77 -3.18 -7.11 6.34
N TYR A 78 -3.68 -7.84 7.33
CA TYR A 78 -2.83 -8.69 8.15
C TYR A 78 -3.50 -10.06 8.21
N ASN A 79 -2.96 -10.99 7.45
CA ASN A 79 -3.38 -12.38 7.50
C ASN A 79 -2.73 -13.05 8.73
N PRO A 80 -3.51 -13.71 9.59
CA PRO A 80 -2.99 -14.44 10.76
C PRO A 80 -1.98 -15.53 10.38
N LEU A 81 -1.95 -15.99 9.12
CA LEU A 81 -0.97 -16.93 8.58
C LEU A 81 0.39 -16.28 8.24
N SER A 82 0.84 -15.29 9.02
CA SER A 82 2.17 -14.63 8.94
C SER A 82 2.43 -13.71 7.74
N ARG A 83 1.38 -13.23 7.07
CA ARG A 83 1.50 -12.29 5.92
C ARG A 83 0.80 -10.97 6.22
N GLY A 84 1.43 -9.87 5.87
CA GLY A 84 0.90 -8.52 6.03
C GLY A 84 1.14 -7.71 4.78
N LEU A 85 0.22 -6.81 4.49
CA LEU A 85 0.25 -5.90 3.37
C LEU A 85 0.01 -4.49 3.88
N CYS A 86 0.83 -3.56 3.41
CA CYS A 86 0.65 -2.14 3.61
C CYS A 86 0.78 -1.42 2.28
N HIS A 87 -0.29 -0.78 1.88
CA HIS A 87 -0.38 0.04 0.69
C HIS A 87 -0.70 1.48 1.08
N ILE A 88 0.07 2.46 0.61
CA ILE A 88 -0.14 3.89 0.90
C ILE A 88 0.12 4.67 -0.38
N TYR A 89 -0.74 5.61 -0.73
CA TYR A 89 -0.61 6.39 -1.95
C TYR A 89 -1.11 7.82 -1.81
N SER A 90 -0.41 8.76 -2.43
CA SER A 90 -0.87 10.14 -2.60
C SER A 90 -2.04 10.22 -3.56
N LEU A 91 -3.02 11.07 -3.26
CA LEU A 91 -4.11 11.40 -4.18
C LEU A 91 -3.73 12.62 -5.07
N PRO A 92 -4.21 12.67 -6.32
CA PRO A 92 -4.84 11.57 -7.06
C PRO A 92 -3.82 10.49 -7.42
N PHE A 93 -4.27 9.24 -7.32
CA PHE A 93 -3.49 8.04 -7.61
C PHE A 93 -3.98 7.36 -8.89
N THR A 94 -3.04 6.87 -9.69
CA THR A 94 -3.30 6.03 -10.85
C THR A 94 -2.59 4.71 -10.62
N VAL A 95 -3.33 3.60 -10.79
CA VAL A 95 -2.78 2.25 -10.62
C VAL A 95 -1.90 1.94 -11.83
N ASP A 96 -0.62 2.29 -11.74
CA ASP A 96 0.34 2.07 -12.84
C ASP A 96 0.79 0.60 -12.93
N CYS A 97 0.61 -0.18 -11.85
CA CYS A 97 0.85 -1.62 -11.82
C CYS A 97 -0.05 -2.30 -10.76
N MET A 98 -0.60 -3.48 -11.07
CA MET A 98 -1.34 -4.26 -10.07
C MET A 98 -0.37 -4.90 -9.09
N HIS A 99 -0.53 -4.56 -7.82
CA HIS A 99 0.13 -5.27 -6.74
C HIS A 99 -0.76 -6.42 -6.25
N ILE A 100 -0.18 -7.38 -5.52
CA ILE A 100 -0.99 -8.44 -4.92
C ILE A 100 -1.89 -7.80 -3.87
N HIS A 101 -3.14 -7.53 -4.21
CA HIS A 101 -4.16 -7.05 -3.29
C HIS A 101 -4.95 -8.23 -2.74
N SER A 102 -5.46 -8.09 -1.52
CA SER A 102 -6.46 -9.03 -1.02
C SER A 102 -7.85 -8.66 -1.54
N HIS A 103 -8.89 -9.29 -0.98
CA HIS A 103 -10.29 -8.96 -1.25
C HIS A 103 -10.72 -7.56 -0.75
N ARG A 104 -9.78 -6.79 -0.20
CA ARG A 104 -9.92 -5.39 0.18
C ARG A 104 -8.90 -4.59 -0.64
N PHE A 105 -9.40 -3.66 -1.45
CA PHE A 105 -8.60 -2.77 -2.28
C PHE A 105 -9.30 -1.39 -2.38
N PRO A 106 -8.65 -0.35 -2.93
CA PRO A 106 -9.26 0.99 -3.01
C PRO A 106 -10.65 0.93 -3.66
N GLY A 107 -11.65 1.52 -3.00
CA GLY A 107 -13.07 1.41 -3.39
C GLY A 107 -13.91 0.44 -2.56
N GLY A 108 -13.32 -0.34 -1.66
CA GLY A 108 -14.04 -1.03 -0.58
C GLY A 108 -13.74 -2.53 -0.42
N LEU A 109 -14.67 -3.21 0.26
CA LEU A 109 -14.61 -4.65 0.52
C LEU A 109 -15.35 -5.42 -0.59
N PHE A 110 -14.62 -6.18 -1.39
CA PHE A 110 -15.20 -6.99 -2.47
C PHE A 110 -15.40 -8.42 -1.99
N ARG A 111 -16.51 -8.63 -1.28
CA ARG A 111 -16.81 -9.89 -0.56
C ARG A 111 -16.79 -11.16 -1.43
N THR A 112 -17.03 -11.03 -2.72
CA THR A 112 -17.11 -12.14 -3.69
C THR A 112 -15.86 -12.28 -4.55
N VAL A 113 -14.94 -11.32 -4.53
CA VAL A 113 -13.70 -11.38 -5.30
C VAL A 113 -12.69 -12.24 -4.55
N ARG A 114 -12.40 -13.41 -5.09
CA ARG A 114 -11.38 -14.32 -4.52
C ARG A 114 -9.99 -14.04 -5.08
N TYR A 115 -9.90 -13.68 -6.36
CA TYR A 115 -8.67 -13.26 -7.04
C TYR A 115 -9.05 -12.31 -8.19
N LEU A 116 -8.28 -11.25 -8.41
CA LEU A 116 -8.35 -10.38 -9.59
C LEU A 116 -6.95 -10.33 -10.20
N ASN A 117 -6.83 -10.60 -11.50
CA ASN A 117 -5.56 -10.46 -12.21
C ASN A 117 -5.84 -10.02 -13.65
N VAL A 118 -5.34 -8.85 -14.04
CA VAL A 118 -5.50 -8.31 -15.40
C VAL A 118 -4.18 -7.68 -15.83
N GLN A 119 -3.69 -8.08 -17.00
CA GLN A 119 -2.44 -7.58 -17.53
C GLN A 119 -2.42 -7.67 -19.06
N ASP A 120 -2.16 -6.54 -19.71
CA ASP A 120 -1.61 -6.49 -21.06
C ASP A 120 -0.47 -5.47 -21.06
N PHE A 121 0.73 -5.91 -21.41
CA PHE A 121 1.96 -5.11 -21.41
C PHE A 121 2.27 -4.48 -22.77
N VAL A 122 1.41 -4.66 -23.77
CA VAL A 122 1.68 -4.26 -25.16
C VAL A 122 0.47 -3.61 -25.84
N TYR A 123 -0.78 -3.95 -25.47
CA TYR A 123 -2.00 -3.44 -26.11
C TYR A 123 -3.08 -2.98 -25.11
N PRO A 124 -3.96 -2.03 -25.49
CA PRO A 124 -5.11 -1.65 -24.68
C PRO A 124 -6.21 -2.73 -24.72
N PHE A 125 -6.90 -2.91 -23.60
CA PHE A 125 -8.10 -3.74 -23.53
C PHE A 125 -9.20 -3.18 -24.44
N GLU A 126 -9.67 -3.96 -25.41
CA GLU A 126 -10.79 -3.56 -26.28
C GLU A 126 -12.13 -3.55 -25.52
N HIS A 127 -13.02 -2.66 -25.95
CA HIS A 127 -14.26 -2.28 -25.27
C HIS A 127 -15.23 -3.43 -24.94
N GLU A 128 -15.10 -4.58 -25.59
CA GLU A 128 -15.97 -5.74 -25.38
C GLU A 128 -15.67 -6.52 -24.09
N PHE A 129 -14.55 -6.24 -23.40
CA PHE A 129 -14.12 -7.01 -22.22
C PHE A 129 -15.00 -6.79 -20.97
N PHE A 130 -15.86 -5.76 -20.96
CA PHE A 130 -16.72 -5.38 -19.83
C PHE A 130 -18.23 -5.46 -20.13
N LEU A 131 -18.64 -6.17 -21.19
CA LEU A 131 -20.06 -6.52 -21.40
C LEU A 131 -20.47 -7.74 -20.58
#